data_AF-A0A348P1X3-F1
#
_entry.id   AF-A0A348P1X3-F1
#
_cell.length_a   1.000
_cell.length_b   1.000
_cell.length_c   1.000
_cell.angle_alpha   90.00
_cell.angle_beta   90.00
_cell.angle_gamma   90.00
#
_symmetry.space_group_name_H-M   'P 1'
#
loop_
_entity.id
_entity.type
_entity.pdbx_description
1 polymer ?
#
loop_
_entity_poly.entity_id
_entity_poly.type
_entity_poly.pdbx_seq_one_letter_code
_entity_poly.pdbx_strand_id
1 'polypeptide(L)' 'MNDDKTKRHPLDGKRIDLNQPYEVKFWCEEFHVTETKLRQAVSEVGTSAYNVWQFLLKI' A
#
# COMPACT_ATOMS: atom_id res chain seq x y z
N MET A 1 -6.25 -30.68 2.31
CA MET A 1 -6.01 -29.79 3.47
C MET A 1 -5.87 -28.38 2.92
N ASN A 2 -6.58 -27.43 3.50
CA ASN A 2 -6.78 -26.06 3.00
C ASN A 2 -5.46 -25.32 2.77
N ASP A 3 -5.16 -25.03 1.50
CA ASP A 3 -4.15 -24.06 1.10
C ASP A 3 -4.52 -22.68 1.68
N ASP A 4 -3.86 -22.29 2.77
CA ASP A 4 -3.90 -20.93 3.27
C ASP A 4 -3.20 -20.02 2.25
N LYS A 5 -3.95 -19.58 1.24
CA LYS A 5 -3.53 -18.63 0.20
C LYS A 5 -3.44 -17.20 0.75
N THR A 6 -3.18 -17.02 2.03
CA THR A 6 -2.79 -15.73 2.63
C THR A 6 -1.31 -15.41 2.41
N LYS A 7 -0.65 -16.12 1.48
CA LYS A 7 0.58 -15.65 0.81
C LYS A 7 0.24 -14.38 0.02
N ARG A 8 0.07 -13.27 0.75
CA ARG A 8 0.11 -11.91 0.23
C ARG A 8 1.40 -11.84 -0.56
N HIS A 9 1.28 -11.80 -1.88
CA HIS A 9 2.43 -11.60 -2.76
C HIS A 9 3.19 -10.39 -2.23
N PRO A 10 4.53 -10.46 -2.16
CA PRO A 10 5.34 -9.48 -1.46
C PRO A 10 5.03 -8.07 -1.98
N LEU A 11 4.34 -7.28 -1.15
CA LEU A 11 4.29 -5.81 -1.31
C LEU A 11 5.72 -5.24 -1.39
N ASP A 12 6.72 -5.99 -0.90
CA ASP A 12 8.16 -5.73 -1.00
C ASP A 12 8.66 -5.39 -2.41
N GLY A 13 7.97 -5.82 -3.48
CA GLY A 13 8.36 -5.51 -4.86
C GLY A 13 7.56 -4.40 -5.53
N LYS A 14 6.43 -3.96 -4.95
CA LYS A 14 5.54 -2.99 -5.59
C LYS A 14 5.82 -1.59 -5.06
N ARG A 15 5.89 -0.63 -5.98
CA ARG A 15 5.96 0.80 -5.68
C ARG A 15 4.59 1.42 -5.92
N ILE A 16 4.26 2.42 -5.12
CA ILE A 16 3.06 3.26 -5.25
C ILE A 16 3.46 4.48 -6.08
N ASP A 17 2.93 4.57 -7.28
CA ASP A 17 3.09 5.72 -8.15
C ASP A 17 1.93 6.70 -7.97
N LEU A 18 2.18 7.76 -7.20
CA LEU A 18 1.19 8.81 -6.91
C LEU A 18 0.84 9.68 -8.14
N ASN A 19 1.62 9.56 -9.22
CA ASN A 19 1.38 10.24 -10.49
C ASN A 19 0.27 9.57 -11.31
N GLN A 20 -0.04 8.31 -11.02
CA GLN A 20 -1.05 7.54 -11.73
C GLN A 20 -2.35 7.50 -10.90
N PRO A 21 -3.40 8.24 -11.29
CA PRO A 21 -4.61 8.36 -10.47
C PRO A 21 -5.37 7.03 -10.30
N TYR A 22 -5.26 6.10 -11.26
CA TYR A 22 -5.83 4.76 -11.12
C TYR A 22 -5.07 3.93 -10.07
N GLU A 23 -3.77 4.14 -9.93
CA GLU A 23 -2.92 3.41 -9.01
C GLU A 23 -3.12 3.92 -7.58
N VAL A 24 -3.24 5.24 -7.42
CA VAL A 24 -3.63 5.88 -6.16
C VAL A 24 -4.97 5.34 -5.66
N LYS A 25 -5.98 5.24 -6.54
CA LYS A 25 -7.28 4.64 -6.18
C LYS A 25 -7.14 3.18 -5.79
N PHE A 26 -6.43 2.38 -6.58
CA PHE A 26 -6.18 0.98 -6.27
C PHE A 26 -5.56 0.78 -4.88
N TRP A 27 -4.51 1.55 -4.54
CA TRP A 27 -3.85 1.46 -3.23
C TRP A 27 -4.68 2.05 -2.09
N CYS A 28 -5.47 3.09 -2.36
CA CYS A 28 -6.46 3.64 -1.46
C CYS A 28 -7.50 2.58 -1.06
N GLU A 29 -7.99 1.79 -2.02
CA GLU A 29 -8.88 0.66 -1.78
C GLU A 29 -8.18 -0.51 -1.07
N GLU A 30 -7.00 -0.92 -1.53
CA GLU A 30 -6.24 -2.03 -0.93
C GLU A 30 -5.89 -1.77 0.54
N PHE A 31 -5.46 -0.55 0.86
CA PHE A 31 -5.12 -0.17 2.24
C PHE A 31 -6.30 0.39 3.03
N HIS A 32 -7.48 0.55 2.42
CA HIS A 32 -8.66 1.16 3.03
C HIS A 32 -8.36 2.55 3.66
N VAL A 33 -7.59 3.38 2.96
CA VAL A 33 -7.21 4.73 3.41
C VAL A 33 -7.60 5.77 2.37
N THR A 34 -7.70 7.04 2.75
CA THR A 34 -7.91 8.12 1.78
C THR A 34 -6.65 8.43 0.98
N GLU A 35 -6.81 9.02 -0.20
CA GLU A 35 -5.68 9.50 -1.03
C GLU A 35 -4.71 10.38 -0.23
N THR A 36 -5.24 11.31 0.59
CA THR A 36 -4.41 12.17 1.44
C THR A 36 -3.52 11.34 2.37
N LYS A 37 -4.08 10.31 3.01
CA LYS A 37 -3.34 9.47 3.95
C LYS A 37 -2.35 8.54 3.24
N LEU A 38 -2.68 8.07 2.04
CA LEU A 38 -1.76 7.36 1.16
C LEU A 38 -0.56 8.25 0.78
N ARG A 39 -0.81 9.49 0.35
CA ARG A 39 0.24 10.46 -0.02
C ARG A 39 1.13 10.82 1.18
N GLN A 40 0.53 11.00 2.35
CA GLN A 40 1.29 11.24 3.58
C GLN A 40 2.18 10.04 3.93
N ALA A 41 1.62 8.82 3.93
CA ALA A 41 2.41 7.63 4.19
C ALA A 41 3.55 7.47 3.19
N VAL A 42 3.29 7.65 1.89
CA VAL A 42 4.34 7.62 0.84
C VAL A 42 5.40 8.70 1.07
N SER A 43 5.03 9.87 1.57
CA SER A 43 5.98 10.94 1.90
C SER A 43 6.86 10.58 3.09
N GLU A 44 6.33 9.87 4.09
CA GLU A 44 7.03 9.49 5.32
C GLU A 44 7.98 8.31 5.11
N VAL A 45 7.53 7.27 4.40
CA VAL A 45 8.27 6.00 4.30
C VAL A 45 8.70 5.61 2.87
N GLY A 46 8.44 6.50 1.91
CA GLY A 46 8.75 6.34 0.50
C GLY A 46 7.65 5.62 -0.29
N THR A 47 7.87 5.47 -1.60
CA THR A 47 6.92 4.81 -2.51
C THR A 47 6.84 3.30 -2.36
N SER A 48 7.52 2.68 -1.40
CA SER A 48 7.42 1.23 -1.19
C SER A 48 6.05 0.87 -0.62
N ALA A 49 5.30 0.02 -1.33
CA ALA A 49 3.98 -0.42 -0.89
C ALA A 49 4.04 -1.17 0.45
N TYR A 50 5.11 -1.94 0.68
CA TYR A 50 5.35 -2.61 1.96
C TYR A 50 5.54 -1.62 3.10
N ASN A 51 6.40 -0.62 2.93
CA ASN A 51 6.66 0.36 3.98
C ASN A 51 5.39 1.15 4.29
N VAL A 52 4.68 1.61 3.26
CA VAL A 52 3.44 2.37 3.41
C VAL A 52 2.39 1.55 4.15
N TRP A 53 2.24 0.28 3.79
CA TRP A 53 1.34 -0.63 4.50
C TRP A 53 1.74 -0.80 5.97
N GLN A 54 3.03 -1.03 6.26
CA GLN A 54 3.52 -1.13 7.63
C GLN A 54 3.31 0.16 8.44
N PHE A 55 3.51 1.32 7.83
CA PHE A 55 3.25 2.62 8.46
C PHE A 55 1.77 2.78 8.81
N LEU A 56 0.88 2.41 7.89
CA LEU A 56 -0.57 2.48 8.09
C LEU A 56 -1.08 1.49 9.14
N LEU A 57 -0.41 0.34 9.33
CA LEU A 57 -0.73 -0.62 10.40
C LEU A 57 -0.29 -0.18 11.81
N LYS A 58 0.67 0.75 11.91
CA LYS A 58 1.21 1.22 13.19
C LYS A 58 0.44 2.40 13.79
N ILE A 59 -0.51 2.97 13.05
CA ILE A 59 -1.42 4.03 13.47
C ILE A 59 -2.71 3.42 14.00
#